data_AF-A0A9N8D8K3-F1
#
_entry.id   AF-A0A9N8D8K3-F1
#
_cell.length_a   1.000
_cell.length_b   1.000
_cell.length_c   1.000
_cell.angle_alpha   90.00
_cell.angle_beta   90.00
_cell.angle_gamma   90.00
#
_symmetry.space_group_name_H-M   'P 1'
#
loop_
_entity.id
_entity.type
_entity.pdbx_description
1 polymer ?
#
loop_
_entity_poly.entity_id
_entity_poly.type
_entity_poly.pdbx_seq_one_letter_code
_entity_poly.pdbx_strand_id
1 'polypeptide(L)'
;MPSIRRRWGLLLAGLSCLVLVIRSGVLSTGVLSEIIGAFETPDDGPESLYNVTTPLYAGKETLLQKQQLLQGVSRERPLFVLSLPNSGSLALQRFFECAGLRLSVELGRFFVNQESGVRVKDLLEIGSCLHNNYVSHLMAGNHSSNATSTTKNLLHGCGGDKFQVWIDMEIARFRLCFYPSMTPGFLELLFQQYRHATILQVIRDPIDWYESLSFDIKERWRDLCQANHPLISFPTTNASRNEWTRFYHWHVTHIRQFAKQHPSWRYLEISLDGHRHDEEETVMNSTSQFLHHHLGVDPQCWEQSHHQNKHSNVDNTDGKANTPLPPDITYPVLVTALSKSGTTTIHDYFTCGLGGGTSIHTRTKNQTSKRPVFIGKCMEYNILHQRPLLQECSYYKVWSDIQYLFRPKGSDDWSQAHCFLPTLGGGLEAFHDSFPRGTILHVTRNATHWIQSANRWQQLQERWAMACRDHQHHHSGLFVPPSRSPFAIWQDFYHNHTEWIRQFAREHPSLTYVEISLEDSVGTPKILNQVFGIPTFCWGHSNKNHKKGT
;
A
#
# COMPACT_ATOMS: atom_id res chain seq x y z
N MET A 1 -47.58 -26.75 -33.82
CA MET A 1 -47.56 -28.20 -33.50
C MET A 1 -46.31 -28.52 -32.71
N PRO A 2 -46.38 -29.39 -31.68
CA PRO A 2 -45.88 -29.02 -30.36
C PRO A 2 -44.82 -29.95 -29.74
N SER A 3 -44.23 -29.38 -28.67
CA SER A 3 -43.49 -29.91 -27.53
C SER A 3 -43.33 -31.43 -27.33
N ILE A 4 -42.10 -31.82 -27.00
CA ILE A 4 -41.79 -33.09 -26.33
C ILE A 4 -41.34 -32.80 -24.89
N ARG A 5 -42.24 -33.07 -23.95
CA ARG A 5 -41.94 -33.34 -22.54
C ARG A 5 -41.29 -34.73 -22.44
N ARG A 6 -40.20 -34.89 -21.67
CA ARG A 6 -39.78 -36.20 -21.16
C ARG A 6 -40.07 -36.33 -19.67
N ARG A 7 -40.68 -37.47 -19.37
CA ARG A 7 -41.28 -37.95 -18.14
C ARG A 7 -40.26 -38.21 -17.03
N TRP A 8 -40.75 -38.00 -15.81
CA TRP A 8 -40.32 -38.63 -14.56
C TRP A 8 -40.62 -40.14 -14.58
N GLY A 9 -39.75 -40.93 -13.95
CA GLY A 9 -39.99 -42.36 -13.70
C GLY A 9 -38.93 -42.99 -12.79
N LEU A 10 -39.26 -43.03 -11.48
CA LEU A 10 -39.00 -44.08 -10.49
C LEU A 10 -37.63 -44.79 -10.45
N LEU A 11 -36.93 -44.60 -9.32
CA LEU A 11 -36.32 -45.70 -8.55
C LEU A 11 -36.12 -45.24 -7.09
N LEU A 12 -37.04 -45.66 -6.21
CA LEU A 12 -36.94 -45.62 -4.76
C LEU A 12 -37.02 -47.08 -4.28
N ALA A 13 -35.95 -47.58 -3.67
CA ALA A 13 -36.01 -48.62 -2.64
C ALA A 13 -34.62 -48.73 -1.99
N GLY A 14 -34.53 -48.50 -0.69
CA GLY A 14 -33.39 -48.93 0.10
C GLY A 14 -32.98 -47.98 1.22
N LEU A 15 -33.22 -48.43 2.45
CA LEU A 15 -32.57 -48.03 3.71
C LEU A 15 -33.13 -46.79 4.43
N SER A 16 -34.27 -47.02 5.08
CA SER A 16 -34.56 -46.45 6.39
C SER A 16 -34.27 -47.52 7.45
N CYS A 17 -33.28 -47.30 8.30
CA CYS A 17 -33.23 -47.83 9.66
C CYS A 17 -32.16 -47.11 10.48
N LEU A 18 -32.52 -46.79 11.72
CA LEU A 18 -31.65 -46.49 12.86
C LEU A 18 -31.20 -45.02 13.09
N VAL A 19 -32.12 -44.16 13.52
CA VAL A 19 -31.82 -43.05 14.44
C VAL A 19 -33.01 -42.88 15.41
N LEU A 20 -32.71 -42.62 16.69
CA LEU A 20 -33.57 -42.53 17.91
C LEU A 20 -33.86 -43.90 18.53
N VAL A 21 -33.49 -44.22 19.78
CA VAL A 21 -33.69 -43.53 21.08
C VAL A 21 -32.54 -44.03 22.01
N ILE A 22 -31.88 -43.34 22.95
CA ILE A 22 -32.32 -42.75 24.23
C ILE A 22 -31.16 -41.90 24.78
N ARG A 23 -31.45 -40.63 25.07
CA ARG A 23 -30.74 -39.82 26.08
C ARG A 23 -31.26 -40.23 27.45
N SER A 24 -30.41 -40.76 28.30
CA SER A 24 -30.59 -40.72 29.76
C SER A 24 -29.23 -40.82 30.41
N GLY A 25 -28.77 -39.70 30.98
CA GLY A 25 -27.57 -39.67 31.82
C GLY A 25 -27.83 -40.30 33.17
N VAL A 26 -26.84 -41.05 33.68
CA VAL A 26 -26.63 -41.31 35.10
C VAL A 26 -25.13 -41.40 35.34
N LEU A 27 -24.69 -40.72 36.40
CA LEU A 27 -23.36 -40.74 36.99
C LEU A 27 -22.89 -42.15 37.36
N SER A 28 -21.60 -42.45 37.18
CA SER A 28 -20.85 -43.14 38.24
C SER A 28 -19.36 -42.79 38.17
N THR A 29 -18.85 -42.40 39.32
CA THR A 29 -17.45 -42.22 39.66
C THR A 29 -16.82 -43.58 39.98
N GLY A 30 -15.62 -43.85 39.48
CA GLY A 30 -14.69 -44.76 40.15
C GLY A 30 -13.90 -45.72 39.24
N VAL A 31 -12.61 -45.78 39.58
CA VAL A 31 -11.63 -46.87 39.35
C VAL A 31 -10.65 -46.70 38.17
N LEU A 32 -9.56 -46.03 38.55
CA LEU A 32 -8.15 -46.25 38.22
C LEU A 32 -7.71 -47.68 37.81
N SER A 33 -6.68 -47.68 36.94
CA SER A 33 -5.50 -48.56 36.88
C SER A 33 -5.39 -49.57 35.71
N GLU A 34 -4.17 -49.59 35.15
CA GLU A 34 -3.58 -50.50 34.14
C GLU A 34 -4.03 -50.26 32.68
N ILE A 35 -3.17 -49.85 31.73
CA ILE A 35 -1.93 -50.50 31.30
C ILE A 35 -0.89 -49.45 30.84
N ILE A 36 0.31 -49.55 31.41
CA ILE A 36 1.57 -48.96 30.95
C ILE A 36 2.33 -50.01 30.14
N GLY A 37 2.99 -49.57 29.07
CA GLY A 37 4.11 -50.27 28.43
C GLY A 37 4.02 -50.14 26.90
N ALA A 38 5.03 -49.73 26.16
CA ALA A 38 6.38 -49.27 26.45
C ALA A 38 6.88 -48.66 25.14
N PHE A 39 7.55 -47.50 25.17
CA PHE A 39 8.58 -47.19 24.17
C PHE A 39 9.62 -46.28 24.82
N GLU A 40 10.78 -46.87 25.01
CA GLU A 40 12.00 -46.26 25.52
C GLU A 40 12.57 -45.27 24.50
N THR A 41 13.01 -44.13 25.02
CA THR A 41 13.97 -43.22 24.41
C THR A 41 15.39 -43.74 24.58
N PRO A 42 16.35 -43.23 23.79
CA PRO A 42 17.66 -42.91 24.35
C PRO A 42 17.97 -41.41 24.26
N ASP A 43 18.46 -40.92 25.41
CA ASP A 43 19.16 -39.66 25.69
C ASP A 43 20.44 -39.48 24.85
N ASP A 44 20.82 -38.22 24.58
CA ASP A 44 21.93 -37.54 25.30
C ASP A 44 22.42 -36.26 24.57
N GLY A 45 21.94 -35.09 25.05
CA GLY A 45 22.67 -33.83 25.30
C GLY A 45 23.33 -33.01 24.16
N PRO A 46 23.81 -31.77 24.48
CA PRO A 46 23.72 -31.05 25.74
C PRO A 46 23.04 -29.68 25.67
N GLU A 47 22.60 -29.24 26.84
CA GLU A 47 22.19 -27.88 27.18
C GLU A 47 23.25 -26.84 26.80
N SER A 48 22.82 -25.73 26.20
CA SER A 48 23.54 -24.46 26.29
C SER A 48 22.62 -23.38 26.86
N LEU A 49 22.85 -23.09 28.14
CA LEU A 49 22.49 -21.85 28.81
C LEU A 49 23.01 -20.65 28.01
N TYR A 50 22.12 -19.83 27.46
CA TYR A 50 22.44 -18.44 27.14
C TYR A 50 21.33 -17.52 27.67
N ASN A 51 21.61 -16.96 28.84
CA ASN A 51 21.00 -15.71 29.28
C ASN A 51 21.40 -14.62 28.29
N VAL A 52 20.48 -14.21 27.42
CA VAL A 52 20.63 -12.94 26.69
C VAL A 52 20.19 -11.83 27.63
N THR A 53 21.13 -11.36 28.45
CA THR A 53 21.07 -10.00 28.98
C THR A 53 21.31 -9.06 27.82
N THR A 54 20.24 -8.50 27.27
CA THR A 54 20.33 -7.31 26.42
C THR A 54 20.94 -6.18 27.24
N PRO A 55 21.92 -5.42 26.70
CA PRO A 55 22.39 -4.22 27.36
C PRO A 55 21.25 -3.19 27.34
N LEU A 56 20.55 -3.09 28.46
CA LEU A 56 19.65 -1.99 28.82
C LEU A 56 20.49 -0.74 29.10
N TYR A 57 21.16 -0.23 28.08
CA TYR A 57 21.76 1.10 28.04
C TYR A 57 21.22 1.88 26.83
N ALA A 58 19.90 1.87 26.68
CA ALA A 58 19.22 3.02 26.11
C ALA A 58 18.97 3.98 27.27
N GLY A 59 19.72 5.09 27.29
CA GLY A 59 19.49 6.16 28.27
C GLY A 59 18.00 6.46 28.36
N LYS A 60 17.47 6.48 29.59
CA LYS A 60 16.13 7.00 29.87
C LYS A 60 16.14 8.51 29.61
N GLU A 61 16.22 8.92 28.35
CA GLU A 61 15.58 10.17 27.96
C GLU A 61 14.11 9.98 28.28
N THR A 62 13.65 10.76 29.25
CA THR A 62 12.26 10.69 29.67
C THR A 62 11.36 11.06 28.49
N LEU A 63 10.22 10.40 28.35
CA LEU A 63 9.18 10.75 27.36
C LEU A 63 8.86 12.27 27.37
N LEU A 64 9.04 12.89 28.54
CA LEU A 64 8.91 14.32 28.79
C LEU A 64 9.98 15.17 28.05
N GLN A 65 11.23 14.71 27.98
CA GLN A 65 12.29 15.36 27.19
C GLN A 65 12.05 15.20 25.69
N LYS A 66 11.49 14.06 25.25
CA LYS A 66 11.12 13.88 23.83
C LYS A 66 9.92 14.75 23.42
N GLN A 67 8.97 14.99 24.30
CA GLN A 67 7.88 15.95 24.07
C GLN A 67 8.36 17.42 24.04
N GLN A 68 9.53 17.74 24.62
CA GLN A 68 10.12 19.07 24.56
C GLN A 68 10.90 19.36 23.26
N LEU A 69 11.16 18.35 22.43
CA LEU A 69 12.00 18.50 21.23
C LEU A 69 11.33 19.30 20.11
N LEU A 70 10.00 19.24 19.98
CA LEU A 70 9.30 20.09 19.01
C LEU A 70 9.00 21.48 19.58
N GLN A 71 10.04 22.29 19.74
CA GLN A 71 9.91 23.66 20.21
C GLN A 71 9.01 24.46 19.25
N GLY A 72 7.74 24.58 19.61
CA GLY A 72 6.77 25.40 18.89
C GLY A 72 5.70 24.64 18.08
N VAL A 73 5.78 23.31 17.95
CA VAL A 73 4.66 22.52 17.41
C VAL A 73 3.81 22.02 18.57
N SER A 74 2.54 22.40 18.58
CA SER A 74 1.58 21.98 19.60
C SER A 74 0.17 21.95 19.01
N ARG A 75 -0.83 21.52 19.77
CA ARG A 75 -2.23 21.60 19.34
C ARG A 75 -2.70 23.04 19.10
N GLU A 76 -2.13 24.00 19.82
CA GLU A 76 -2.42 25.44 19.66
C GLU A 76 -1.59 26.07 18.52
N ARG A 77 -0.52 25.39 18.09
CA ARG A 77 0.39 25.80 17.02
C ARG A 77 0.66 24.61 16.10
N PRO A 78 -0.35 24.14 15.37
CA PRO A 78 -0.19 22.97 14.51
C PRO A 78 0.80 23.27 13.37
N LEU A 79 1.44 22.21 12.89
CA LEU A 79 2.25 22.23 11.69
C LEU A 79 1.40 21.74 10.50
N PHE A 80 1.25 22.54 9.46
CA PHE A 80 0.59 22.16 8.22
C PHE A 80 1.61 21.98 7.11
N VAL A 81 1.65 20.78 6.52
CA VAL A 81 2.42 20.49 5.32
C VAL A 81 1.54 20.77 4.11
N LEU A 82 1.76 21.92 3.47
CA LEU A 82 0.96 22.40 2.33
C LEU A 82 1.68 22.16 1.00
N SER A 83 2.28 20.99 0.83
CA SER A 83 3.02 20.65 -0.39
C SER A 83 2.11 19.99 -1.42
N LEU A 84 2.48 20.01 -2.70
CA LEU A 84 1.79 19.17 -3.70
C LEU A 84 2.12 17.69 -3.44
N PRO A 85 1.24 16.76 -3.82
CA PRO A 85 1.50 15.33 -3.69
C PRO A 85 2.82 14.93 -4.34
N ASN A 86 3.48 13.90 -3.78
CA ASN A 86 4.79 13.39 -4.19
C ASN A 86 5.96 14.38 -4.06
N SER A 87 5.76 15.54 -3.40
CA SER A 87 6.87 16.47 -3.12
C SER A 87 7.78 15.98 -1.98
N GLY A 88 7.39 14.93 -1.23
CA GLY A 88 8.19 14.43 -0.10
C GLY A 88 7.40 13.86 1.07
N SER A 89 6.08 13.67 0.94
CA SER A 89 5.20 13.29 2.04
C SER A 89 5.67 12.06 2.82
N LEU A 90 6.25 11.06 2.13
CA LEU A 90 6.78 9.86 2.77
C LEU A 90 8.06 10.12 3.58
N ALA A 91 8.99 10.91 3.04
CA ALA A 91 10.20 11.29 3.74
C ALA A 91 9.87 12.13 4.98
N LEU A 92 8.97 13.11 4.84
CA LEU A 92 8.47 13.90 5.96
C LEU A 92 7.81 13.04 7.04
N GLN A 93 6.98 12.08 6.63
CA GLN A 93 6.35 11.19 7.59
C GLN A 93 7.39 10.41 8.40
N ARG A 94 8.37 9.78 7.73
CA ARG A 94 9.46 9.05 8.41
C ARG A 94 10.29 9.98 9.30
N PHE A 95 10.55 11.20 8.85
CA PHE A 95 11.24 12.23 9.61
C PHE A 95 10.49 12.55 10.92
N PHE A 96 9.19 12.81 10.85
CA PHE A 96 8.39 13.10 12.05
C PHE A 96 8.25 11.88 12.97
N GLU A 97 8.11 10.68 12.41
CA GLU A 97 8.11 9.43 13.18
C GLU A 97 9.41 9.24 13.96
N CYS A 98 10.55 9.48 13.31
CA CYS A 98 11.85 9.46 13.97
C CYS A 98 11.95 10.54 15.06
N ALA A 99 11.39 11.73 14.82
CA ALA A 99 11.32 12.83 15.78
C ALA A 99 10.48 12.52 17.03
N GLY A 100 9.88 11.33 17.11
CA GLY A 100 9.05 10.89 18.21
C GLY A 100 7.57 11.25 18.04
N LEU A 101 7.18 11.88 16.92
CA LEU A 101 5.77 12.07 16.58
C LEU A 101 5.20 10.75 16.09
N ARG A 102 4.47 10.03 16.94
CA ARG A 102 4.02 8.69 16.60
C ARG A 102 2.86 8.71 15.61
N LEU A 103 2.89 7.74 14.70
CA LEU A 103 1.80 7.41 13.79
C LEU A 103 0.47 7.25 14.53
N SER A 104 -0.53 7.94 14.00
CA SER A 104 -1.96 7.87 14.29
C SER A 104 -2.57 8.75 15.37
N VAL A 105 -1.79 9.30 16.30
CA VAL A 105 -2.31 10.26 17.29
C VAL A 105 -1.81 11.66 17.02
N GLU A 106 -0.58 11.82 16.53
CA GLU A 106 0.05 13.14 16.37
C GLU A 106 0.22 13.56 14.89
N LEU A 107 0.10 12.61 13.96
CA LEU A 107 0.16 12.82 12.51
C LEU A 107 -1.22 12.61 11.87
N GLY A 108 -1.81 13.68 11.36
CA GLY A 108 -2.98 13.61 10.47
C GLY A 108 -2.53 13.42 9.03
N ARG A 109 -2.82 12.26 8.43
CA ARG A 109 -2.62 11.98 6.99
C ARG A 109 -3.95 11.59 6.35
N PHE A 110 -3.99 11.45 5.02
CA PHE A 110 -5.10 10.93 4.20
C PHE A 110 -5.98 9.83 4.87
N PHE A 111 -5.41 9.05 5.80
CA PHE A 111 -6.12 8.12 6.68
C PHE A 111 -6.12 8.64 8.14
N VAL A 112 -7.30 8.99 8.66
CA VAL A 112 -7.50 9.08 10.12
C VAL A 112 -7.50 7.66 10.68
N ASN A 113 -6.70 7.41 11.71
CA ASN A 113 -6.82 6.16 12.47
C ASN A 113 -8.13 6.15 13.25
N GLN A 114 -8.93 5.11 13.09
CA GLN A 114 -9.83 4.67 14.14
C GLN A 114 -9.34 3.36 14.73
N GLU A 115 -9.27 3.33 16.06
CA GLU A 115 -9.06 2.11 16.83
C GLU A 115 -10.11 1.05 16.44
N SER A 116 -9.61 -0.11 16.02
CA SER A 116 -10.26 -1.43 15.96
C SER A 116 -11.77 -1.47 15.70
N GLY A 117 -12.16 -1.85 14.47
CA GLY A 117 -13.47 -2.44 14.19
C GLY A 117 -14.20 -1.89 12.97
N VAL A 118 -13.73 -0.76 12.42
CA VAL A 118 -14.40 -0.06 11.32
C VAL A 118 -13.80 -0.48 9.97
N ARG A 119 -14.67 -0.80 8.99
CA ARG A 119 -14.26 -1.24 7.65
C ARG A 119 -13.51 -0.10 6.97
N VAL A 120 -12.47 -0.38 6.18
CA VAL A 120 -11.69 0.60 5.40
C VAL A 120 -12.57 1.61 4.62
N LYS A 121 -13.78 1.20 4.22
CA LYS A 121 -14.76 2.07 3.54
C LYS A 121 -15.36 3.20 4.41
N ASP A 122 -15.29 3.05 5.72
CA ASP A 122 -15.86 3.95 6.73
C ASP A 122 -14.75 4.85 7.35
N LEU A 123 -13.52 4.79 6.83
CA LEU A 123 -12.45 5.74 7.15
C LEU A 123 -12.82 7.11 6.59
N LEU A 124 -13.10 8.07 7.48
CA LEU A 124 -13.20 9.47 7.10
C LEU A 124 -11.80 9.95 6.66
N GLU A 125 -11.61 10.14 5.36
CA GLU A 125 -10.42 10.78 4.81
C GLU A 125 -10.30 12.19 5.43
N ILE A 126 -9.12 12.58 5.95
CA ILE A 126 -8.92 13.93 6.55
C ILE A 126 -9.41 15.00 5.58
N GLY A 127 -9.09 14.88 4.30
CA GLY A 127 -9.58 15.80 3.27
C GLY A 127 -11.11 15.84 3.16
N SER A 128 -11.82 14.72 3.30
CA SER A 128 -13.29 14.72 3.30
C SER A 128 -13.85 15.43 4.53
N CYS A 129 -13.27 15.20 5.71
CA CYS A 129 -13.71 15.83 6.94
C CYS A 129 -13.46 17.36 6.90
N LEU A 130 -12.25 17.76 6.50
CA LEU A 130 -11.87 19.15 6.30
C LEU A 130 -12.75 19.85 5.27
N HIS A 131 -13.01 19.20 4.14
CA HIS A 131 -13.89 19.72 3.11
C HIS A 131 -15.31 19.98 3.65
N ASN A 132 -15.89 19.01 4.36
CA ASN A 132 -17.23 19.16 4.93
C ASN A 132 -17.29 20.30 5.97
N ASN A 133 -16.26 20.43 6.80
CA ASN A 133 -16.15 21.54 7.76
C ASN A 133 -16.01 22.89 7.03
N TYR A 134 -15.14 22.96 6.01
CA TYR A 134 -14.95 24.16 5.20
C TYR A 134 -16.24 24.58 4.47
N VAL A 135 -16.93 23.66 3.81
CA VAL A 135 -18.24 23.93 3.17
C VAL A 135 -19.24 24.41 4.22
N SER A 136 -19.27 23.81 5.41
CA SER A 136 -20.15 24.26 6.49
C SER A 136 -19.87 25.70 6.92
N HIS A 137 -18.60 26.14 6.95
CA HIS A 137 -18.23 27.54 7.21
C HIS A 137 -18.74 28.49 6.12
N LEU A 138 -18.53 28.13 4.84
CA LEU A 138 -19.01 28.96 3.72
C LEU A 138 -20.53 29.16 3.76
N MET A 139 -21.27 28.08 4.05
CA MET A 139 -22.73 28.13 4.11
C MET A 139 -23.23 28.94 5.32
N ALA A 140 -22.51 28.92 6.44
CA ALA A 140 -22.83 29.72 7.62
C ALA A 140 -22.61 31.22 7.38
N GLY A 141 -21.57 31.61 6.63
CA GLY A 141 -21.26 33.01 6.34
C GLY A 141 -22.29 33.75 5.47
N ASN A 142 -23.06 33.02 4.66
CA ASN A 142 -24.10 33.60 3.78
C ASN A 142 -25.46 33.77 4.45
N HIS A 143 -25.67 33.21 5.65
CA HIS A 143 -26.95 33.26 6.36
C HIS A 143 -26.79 33.89 7.76
N SER A 144 -27.06 35.19 7.84
CA SER A 144 -27.52 35.92 9.03
C SER A 144 -26.47 36.40 10.04
N SER A 145 -26.54 37.71 10.29
CA SER A 145 -25.88 38.51 11.32
C SER A 145 -26.22 38.15 12.78
N ASN A 146 -27.05 37.12 13.02
CA ASN A 146 -27.48 36.71 14.36
C ASN A 146 -27.20 35.23 14.70
N ALA A 147 -26.46 34.50 13.86
CA ALA A 147 -26.10 33.12 14.18
C ALA A 147 -24.93 33.09 15.19
N THR A 148 -25.26 33.04 16.48
CA THR A 148 -24.35 32.65 17.58
C THR A 148 -23.91 31.18 17.53
N SER A 149 -24.13 30.51 16.39
CA SER A 149 -23.74 29.13 16.16
C SER A 149 -22.23 29.05 16.06
N THR A 150 -21.62 28.56 17.14
CA THR A 150 -20.26 28.03 17.22
C THR A 150 -19.75 27.59 15.86
N THR A 151 -18.94 28.43 15.22
CA THR A 151 -18.25 28.11 13.98
C THR A 151 -17.32 26.94 14.32
N LYS A 152 -17.75 25.72 13.98
CA LYS A 152 -17.01 24.50 14.30
C LYS A 152 -15.60 24.66 13.77
N ASN A 153 -14.59 24.53 14.63
CA ASN A 153 -13.20 24.56 14.22
C ASN A 153 -13.00 23.67 12.96
N LEU A 154 -12.23 24.13 11.99
CA LEU A 154 -11.97 23.48 10.71
C LEU A 154 -11.47 22.04 10.87
N LEU A 155 -10.73 21.77 11.94
CA LEU A 155 -10.19 20.45 12.30
C LEU A 155 -11.12 19.65 13.23
N HIS A 156 -12.27 20.22 13.63
CA HIS A 156 -13.21 19.59 14.55
C HIS A 156 -13.76 18.27 13.98
N GLY A 157 -13.66 17.19 14.74
CA GLY A 157 -14.07 15.86 14.28
C GLY A 157 -13.12 15.23 13.26
N CYS A 158 -12.11 15.97 12.78
CA CYS A 158 -11.07 15.48 11.88
C CYS A 158 -9.80 15.05 12.62
N GLY A 159 -9.85 14.98 13.96
CA GLY A 159 -8.69 14.79 14.83
C GLY A 159 -7.95 16.07 15.19
N GLY A 160 -8.60 17.24 15.09
CA GLY A 160 -8.09 18.55 15.56
C GLY A 160 -7.57 18.54 16.99
N ASP A 161 -8.14 17.69 17.84
CA ASP A 161 -7.75 17.48 19.23
C ASP A 161 -6.63 16.44 19.41
N LYS A 162 -6.24 15.74 18.35
CA LYS A 162 -5.25 14.66 18.39
C LYS A 162 -3.97 15.09 17.69
N PHE A 163 -4.09 15.56 16.45
CA PHE A 163 -2.97 15.77 15.55
C PHE A 163 -2.27 17.11 15.76
N GLN A 164 -0.94 17.05 15.80
CA GLN A 164 -0.07 18.22 15.85
C GLN A 164 0.47 18.58 14.46
N VAL A 165 0.62 17.58 13.60
CA VAL A 165 1.10 17.74 12.23
C VAL A 165 0.06 17.24 11.25
N TRP A 166 -0.22 18.04 10.22
CA TRP A 166 -1.23 17.78 9.20
C TRP A 166 -0.56 17.70 7.83
N ILE A 167 -0.61 16.53 7.21
CA ILE A 167 0.07 16.20 5.95
C ILE A 167 -0.93 15.56 5.00
N ASP A 168 -0.75 15.74 3.69
CA ASP A 168 -1.59 15.14 2.65
C ASP A 168 -3.10 15.30 2.94
N MET A 169 -3.50 16.55 3.22
CA MET A 169 -4.87 16.93 3.60
C MET A 169 -5.84 16.98 2.40
N GLU A 170 -5.36 16.69 1.19
CA GLU A 170 -6.17 16.70 -0.01
C GLU A 170 -7.15 15.51 -0.08
N ILE A 171 -8.18 15.67 -0.92
CA ILE A 171 -9.07 14.58 -1.33
C ILE A 171 -9.43 14.77 -2.81
N ALA A 172 -9.32 13.68 -3.58
CA ALA A 172 -9.73 13.64 -4.99
C ALA A 172 -10.48 12.33 -5.25
N ARG A 173 -11.79 12.32 -4.94
CA ARG A 173 -12.65 11.13 -4.99
C ARG A 173 -14.07 11.48 -5.40
N PHE A 174 -14.72 10.66 -6.23
CA PHE A 174 -16.16 10.74 -6.57
C PHE A 174 -16.73 12.16 -6.77
N ARG A 175 -16.28 12.88 -7.80
CA ARG A 175 -16.68 14.28 -8.10
C ARG A 175 -16.30 15.31 -7.03
N LEU A 176 -15.70 14.90 -5.92
CA LEU A 176 -15.13 15.81 -4.94
C LEU A 176 -13.63 15.96 -5.23
N CYS A 177 -13.21 17.21 -5.41
CA CYS A 177 -11.81 17.58 -5.32
C CYS A 177 -11.66 18.72 -4.33
N PHE A 178 -10.82 18.50 -3.32
CA PHE A 178 -10.48 19.50 -2.34
C PHE A 178 -8.98 19.46 -2.09
N TYR A 179 -8.34 20.57 -2.41
CA TYR A 179 -6.94 20.83 -2.13
C TYR A 179 -6.88 22.06 -1.22
N PRO A 180 -6.60 21.90 0.08
CA PRO A 180 -6.54 22.97 1.06
C PRO A 180 -5.83 24.24 0.57
N SER A 181 -4.60 24.10 0.09
CA SER A 181 -3.77 25.25 -0.33
C SER A 181 -4.20 25.90 -1.64
N MET A 182 -5.21 25.36 -2.30
CA MET A 182 -5.72 25.83 -3.59
C MET A 182 -7.19 26.26 -3.48
N THR A 183 -7.94 25.68 -2.56
CA THR A 183 -9.35 25.99 -2.39
C THR A 183 -9.50 27.47 -1.96
N PRO A 184 -10.20 28.32 -2.73
CA PRO A 184 -10.28 29.75 -2.44
C PRO A 184 -10.75 30.05 -1.02
N GLY A 185 -10.10 30.94 -0.28
CA GLY A 185 -10.52 31.29 1.09
C GLY A 185 -10.15 30.25 2.16
N PHE A 186 -9.63 29.08 1.80
CA PHE A 186 -9.26 28.07 2.78
C PHE A 186 -8.04 28.50 3.59
N LEU A 187 -7.01 29.09 2.97
CA LEU A 187 -5.82 29.57 3.67
C LEU A 187 -6.19 30.70 4.65
N GLU A 188 -7.09 31.60 4.26
CA GLU A 188 -7.63 32.65 5.12
C GLU A 188 -8.37 32.07 6.31
N LEU A 189 -9.26 31.09 6.10
CA LEU A 189 -9.97 30.42 7.17
C LEU A 189 -9.02 29.66 8.11
N LEU A 190 -8.03 28.97 7.54
CA LEU A 190 -7.00 28.27 8.29
C LEU A 190 -6.21 29.27 9.16
N PHE A 191 -5.82 30.41 8.60
CA PHE A 191 -5.11 31.47 9.30
C PHE A 191 -5.95 32.07 10.43
N GLN A 192 -7.22 32.35 10.18
CA GLN A 192 -8.14 32.92 11.18
C GLN A 192 -8.25 32.02 12.42
N GLN A 193 -8.25 30.70 12.22
CA GLN A 193 -8.37 29.73 13.31
C GLN A 193 -7.03 29.37 13.95
N TYR A 194 -5.93 29.44 13.19
CA TYR A 194 -4.60 29.03 13.62
C TYR A 194 -3.55 30.10 13.31
N ARG A 195 -3.67 31.27 13.94
CA ARG A 195 -2.81 32.45 13.68
C ARG A 195 -1.32 32.21 13.89
N HIS A 196 -0.96 31.21 14.70
CA HIS A 196 0.42 30.88 15.08
C HIS A 196 0.87 29.51 14.55
N ALA A 197 0.23 29.01 13.48
CA ALA A 197 0.62 27.76 12.85
C ALA A 197 2.01 27.85 12.22
N THR A 198 2.65 26.69 12.08
CA THR A 198 3.83 26.52 11.23
C THR A 198 3.40 25.94 9.89
N ILE A 199 3.76 26.59 8.79
CA ILE A 199 3.55 26.10 7.43
C ILE A 199 4.85 25.52 6.93
N LEU A 200 4.88 24.22 6.63
CA LEU A 200 6.01 23.56 6.01
C LEU A 200 5.68 23.29 4.54
N GLN A 201 6.54 23.76 3.65
CA GLN A 201 6.45 23.49 2.22
C GLN A 201 7.69 22.73 1.75
N VAL A 202 7.48 21.54 1.21
CA VAL A 202 8.51 20.76 0.55
C VAL A 202 8.46 21.07 -0.93
N ILE A 203 9.58 21.56 -1.43
CA ILE A 203 9.78 21.82 -2.85
C ILE A 203 10.73 20.78 -3.44
N ARG A 204 10.49 20.50 -4.71
CA ARG A 204 11.33 19.75 -5.62
C ARG A 204 11.53 20.51 -6.92
N ASP A 205 12.47 20.04 -7.73
CA ASP A 205 12.59 20.37 -9.13
C ASP A 205 11.24 20.08 -9.80
N PRO A 206 10.64 21.07 -10.49
CA PRO A 206 9.33 20.92 -11.08
C PRO A 206 9.23 19.81 -12.13
N ILE A 207 10.34 19.50 -12.83
CA ILE A 207 10.39 18.43 -13.83
C ILE A 207 10.39 17.08 -13.10
N ASP A 208 11.25 16.90 -12.11
CA ASP A 208 11.28 15.70 -11.29
C ASP A 208 9.94 15.45 -10.58
N TRP A 209 9.31 16.50 -10.06
CA TRP A 209 7.97 16.43 -9.51
C TRP A 209 6.95 15.95 -10.55
N TYR A 210 6.93 16.55 -11.75
CA TYR A 210 6.01 16.16 -12.82
C TYR A 210 6.18 14.71 -13.26
N GLU A 211 7.43 14.23 -13.34
CA GLU A 211 7.76 12.85 -13.70
C GLU A 211 7.38 11.86 -12.58
N SER A 212 7.38 12.31 -11.32
CA SER A 212 6.94 11.51 -10.17
C SER A 212 5.41 11.27 -10.12
N LEU A 213 4.61 12.12 -10.77
CA LEU A 213 3.16 12.04 -10.79
C LEU A 213 2.66 10.90 -11.68
N SER A 214 1.83 10.02 -11.13
CA SER A 214 1.14 9.00 -11.92
C SER A 214 0.12 9.63 -12.88
N PHE A 215 -0.17 8.93 -13.99
CA PHE A 215 -1.24 9.33 -14.90
C PHE A 215 -2.58 9.48 -14.18
N ASP A 216 -2.90 8.59 -13.24
CA ASP A 216 -4.15 8.65 -12.47
C ASP A 216 -4.23 9.88 -11.54
N ILE A 217 -3.10 10.40 -11.05
CA ILE A 217 -3.09 11.69 -10.33
C ILE A 217 -3.37 12.83 -11.31
N LYS A 218 -2.67 12.86 -12.44
CA LYS A 218 -2.87 13.88 -13.50
C LYS A 218 -4.31 13.87 -14.02
N GLU A 219 -4.87 12.69 -14.25
CA GLU A 219 -6.25 12.48 -14.70
C GLU A 219 -7.27 12.88 -13.63
N ARG A 220 -7.07 12.49 -12.36
CA ARG A 220 -7.96 12.93 -11.27
C ARG A 220 -7.96 14.44 -11.10
N TRP A 221 -6.82 15.11 -11.23
CA TRP A 221 -6.75 16.56 -11.12
C TRP A 221 -7.50 17.24 -12.26
N ARG A 222 -7.31 16.77 -13.50
CA ARG A 222 -8.12 17.23 -14.64
C ARG A 222 -9.61 17.02 -14.38
N ASP A 223 -10.03 15.78 -14.20
CA ASP A 223 -11.46 15.42 -14.23
C ASP A 223 -12.22 15.92 -13.02
N LEU A 224 -11.59 15.89 -11.85
CA LEU A 224 -12.26 16.18 -10.58
C LEU A 224 -11.98 17.59 -10.10
N CYS A 225 -10.78 18.13 -10.30
CA CYS A 225 -10.42 19.43 -9.73
C CYS A 225 -10.75 20.58 -10.67
N GLN A 226 -10.49 20.44 -11.97
CA GLN A 226 -10.78 21.52 -12.93
C GLN A 226 -12.27 21.90 -12.95
N ALA A 227 -13.17 20.93 -12.81
CA ALA A 227 -14.62 21.18 -12.76
C ALA A 227 -15.06 21.91 -11.48
N ASN A 228 -14.33 21.74 -10.38
CA ASN A 228 -14.71 22.24 -9.05
C ASN A 228 -13.98 23.52 -8.64
N HIS A 229 -12.89 23.88 -9.33
CA HIS A 229 -12.03 25.01 -8.99
C HIS A 229 -11.79 25.91 -10.22
N PRO A 230 -12.80 26.60 -10.75
CA PRO A 230 -12.69 27.36 -12.01
C PRO A 230 -11.69 28.52 -11.93
N LEU A 231 -11.36 28.99 -10.72
CA LEU A 231 -10.38 30.06 -10.49
C LEU A 231 -8.93 29.57 -10.59
N ILE A 232 -8.71 28.25 -10.61
CA ILE A 232 -7.38 27.65 -10.69
C ILE A 232 -7.29 26.85 -11.96
N SER A 233 -6.37 27.24 -12.84
CA SER A 233 -6.08 26.51 -14.06
C SER A 233 -5.26 25.25 -13.75
N PHE A 234 -5.92 24.21 -13.25
CA PHE A 234 -5.33 22.87 -13.21
C PHE A 234 -4.91 22.46 -14.63
N PRO A 235 -3.65 22.03 -14.85
CA PRO A 235 -3.22 21.56 -16.16
C PRO A 235 -4.09 20.38 -16.61
N THR A 236 -4.44 20.37 -17.89
CA THR A 236 -5.15 19.22 -18.48
C THR A 236 -4.24 17.99 -18.53
N THR A 237 -4.78 16.78 -18.73
CA THR A 237 -3.94 15.58 -18.88
C THR A 237 -3.00 15.63 -20.08
N ASN A 238 -3.39 16.38 -21.12
CA ASN A 238 -2.60 16.57 -22.32
C ASN A 238 -1.73 17.82 -22.23
N ALA A 239 -1.79 18.53 -21.09
CA ALA A 239 -0.94 19.66 -20.85
C ALA A 239 0.52 19.21 -20.90
N SER A 240 1.30 20.00 -21.62
CA SER A 240 2.73 19.83 -21.75
C SER A 240 3.40 19.80 -20.38
N ARG A 241 4.58 19.18 -20.33
CA ARG A 241 5.48 19.25 -19.17
C ARG A 241 5.62 20.68 -18.65
N ASN A 242 5.80 21.66 -19.54
CA ASN A 242 5.96 23.06 -19.20
C ASN A 242 4.72 23.69 -18.52
N GLU A 243 3.51 23.23 -18.84
CA GLU A 243 2.28 23.70 -18.17
C GLU A 243 2.19 23.16 -16.75
N TRP A 244 2.55 21.89 -16.54
CA TRP A 244 2.64 21.30 -15.21
C TRP A 244 3.72 21.96 -14.35
N THR A 245 4.89 22.25 -14.92
CA THR A 245 5.95 23.02 -14.26
C THR A 245 5.48 24.43 -13.87
N ARG A 246 4.75 25.13 -14.76
CA ARG A 246 4.16 26.44 -14.45
C ARG A 246 3.14 26.36 -13.31
N PHE A 247 2.27 25.36 -13.32
CA PHE A 247 1.31 25.14 -12.24
C PHE A 247 2.02 24.87 -10.91
N TYR A 248 3.08 24.07 -10.92
CA TYR A 248 3.91 23.80 -9.75
C TYR A 248 4.50 25.10 -9.17
N HIS A 249 5.14 25.92 -10.00
CA HIS A 249 5.69 27.21 -9.57
C HIS A 249 4.63 28.17 -9.04
N TRP A 250 3.45 28.20 -9.68
CA TRP A 250 2.33 29.01 -9.23
C TRP A 250 1.90 28.58 -7.82
N HIS A 251 1.73 27.28 -7.56
CA HIS A 251 1.36 26.77 -6.24
C HIS A 251 2.39 27.13 -5.17
N VAL A 252 3.68 26.93 -5.47
CA VAL A 252 4.77 27.30 -4.56
C VAL A 252 4.75 28.79 -4.23
N THR A 253 4.65 29.62 -5.27
CA THR A 253 4.61 31.08 -5.13
C THR A 253 3.37 31.55 -4.37
N HIS A 254 2.21 30.93 -4.61
CA HIS A 254 0.95 31.28 -3.96
C HIS A 254 1.04 31.11 -2.44
N ILE A 255 1.50 29.95 -1.96
CA ILE A 255 1.66 29.70 -0.52
C ILE A 255 2.70 30.65 0.08
N ARG A 256 3.84 30.83 -0.60
CA ARG A 256 4.91 31.72 -0.16
C ARG A 256 4.43 33.17 -0.02
N GLN A 257 3.67 33.68 -0.99
CA GLN A 257 3.08 35.02 -0.95
C GLN A 257 2.05 35.15 0.16
N PHE A 258 1.18 34.15 0.32
CA PHE A 258 0.18 34.14 1.38
C PHE A 258 0.85 34.19 2.76
N ALA A 259 1.86 33.37 3.01
CA ALA A 259 2.58 33.37 4.28
C ALA A 259 3.32 34.69 4.55
N LYS A 260 3.90 35.33 3.52
CA LYS A 260 4.51 36.67 3.63
C LYS A 260 3.51 37.74 4.07
N GLN A 261 2.25 37.64 3.64
CA GLN A 261 1.18 38.56 4.04
C GLN A 261 0.67 38.31 5.47
N HIS A 262 1.02 37.16 6.05
CA HIS A 262 0.52 36.69 7.35
C HIS A 262 1.69 36.34 8.29
N PRO A 263 2.45 37.35 8.76
CA PRO A 263 3.72 37.13 9.46
C PRO A 263 3.61 36.44 10.83
N SER A 264 2.40 36.25 11.36
CA SER A 264 2.20 35.44 12.58
C SER A 264 2.28 33.94 12.30
N TRP A 265 2.13 33.51 11.04
CA TRP A 265 2.51 32.17 10.61
C TRP A 265 4.02 32.06 10.51
N ARG A 266 4.53 30.91 10.93
CA ARG A 266 5.93 30.53 10.71
C ARG A 266 6.03 29.75 9.41
N TYR A 267 6.65 30.30 8.38
CA TYR A 267 6.83 29.62 7.10
C TYR A 267 8.21 28.98 6.98
N LEU A 268 8.24 27.70 6.66
CA LEU A 268 9.45 26.89 6.45
C LEU A 268 9.38 26.27 5.05
N GLU A 269 10.44 26.45 4.27
CA GLU A 269 10.57 25.85 2.94
C GLU A 269 11.80 24.95 2.90
N ILE A 270 11.63 23.71 2.44
CA ILE A 270 12.73 22.74 2.30
C ILE A 270 12.77 22.16 0.88
N SER A 271 13.97 22.00 0.32
CA SER A 271 14.18 21.37 -0.98
C SER A 271 14.67 19.93 -0.80
N LEU A 272 14.14 18.99 -1.60
CA LEU A 272 14.62 17.60 -1.61
C LEU A 272 15.78 17.35 -2.56
N ASP A 273 16.02 18.21 -3.55
CA ASP A 273 16.96 17.89 -4.63
C ASP A 273 18.40 18.32 -4.31
N GLY A 274 18.68 18.70 -3.06
CA GLY A 274 20.02 19.07 -2.59
C GLY A 274 20.57 20.38 -3.16
N HIS A 275 19.95 20.95 -4.18
CA HIS A 275 20.32 22.23 -4.77
C HIS A 275 19.50 23.36 -4.15
N ARG A 276 20.09 24.10 -3.19
CA ARG A 276 19.58 25.43 -2.83
C ARG A 276 20.02 26.41 -3.92
N HIS A 277 19.07 27.13 -4.49
CA HIS A 277 19.30 28.03 -5.62
C HIS A 277 19.92 29.39 -5.27
N ASP A 278 20.12 29.67 -3.98
CA ASP A 278 20.66 30.95 -3.52
C ASP A 278 22.05 30.74 -2.92
N GLU A 279 23.08 31.14 -3.67
CA GLU A 279 24.51 31.05 -3.31
C GLU A 279 24.90 31.92 -2.09
N GLU A 280 23.99 32.71 -1.52
CA GLU A 280 24.28 33.66 -0.44
C GLU A 280 23.88 33.21 0.98
N GLU A 281 23.20 32.08 1.17
CA GLU A 281 22.87 31.58 2.52
C GLU A 281 23.89 30.55 3.03
N THR A 282 25.13 30.99 3.18
CA THR A 282 26.13 30.33 4.04
C THR A 282 25.57 30.22 5.47
N VAL A 283 25.34 28.98 5.94
CA VAL A 283 25.63 28.46 7.31
C VAL A 283 24.76 27.25 7.71
N MET A 284 23.61 26.96 7.08
CA MET A 284 22.91 25.68 7.30
C MET A 284 23.14 24.73 6.12
N ASN A 285 24.21 23.95 6.22
CA ASN A 285 24.72 23.12 5.13
C ASN A 285 23.85 21.90 4.80
N SER A 286 22.74 21.66 5.51
CA SER A 286 21.82 20.57 5.20
C SER A 286 20.37 20.87 5.62
N THR A 287 19.41 20.30 4.88
CA THR A 287 17.98 20.29 5.27
C THR A 287 17.77 19.73 6.68
N SER A 288 18.62 18.78 7.12
CA SER A 288 18.58 18.24 8.48
C SER A 288 18.87 19.30 9.54
N GLN A 289 19.89 20.14 9.34
CA GLN A 289 20.22 21.23 10.25
C GLN A 289 19.15 22.32 10.25
N PHE A 290 18.58 22.64 9.08
CA PHE A 290 17.49 23.60 8.96
C PHE A 290 16.25 23.16 9.76
N LEU A 291 15.84 21.91 9.60
CA LEU A 291 14.71 21.35 10.33
C LEU A 291 15.02 21.22 11.82
N HIS A 292 16.25 20.89 12.21
CA HIS A 292 16.65 20.90 13.61
C HIS A 292 16.56 22.29 14.23
N HIS A 293 17.13 23.30 13.58
CA HIS A 293 17.10 24.65 14.10
C HIS A 293 15.66 25.18 14.23
N HIS A 294 14.80 24.85 13.26
CA HIS A 294 13.46 25.41 13.26
C HIS A 294 12.43 24.58 14.02
N LEU A 295 12.52 23.26 14.00
CA LEU A 295 11.56 22.37 14.63
C LEU A 295 12.11 21.70 15.89
N GLY A 296 13.41 21.81 16.18
CA GLY A 296 14.06 21.12 17.31
C GLY A 296 14.20 19.61 17.14
N VAL A 297 14.01 19.10 15.93
CA VAL A 297 14.12 17.66 15.62
C VAL A 297 15.57 17.26 15.44
N ASP A 298 15.98 16.08 15.91
CA ASP A 298 17.33 15.55 15.69
C ASP A 298 17.70 15.54 14.17
N PRO A 299 18.82 16.15 13.75
CA PRO A 299 19.26 16.11 12.35
C PRO A 299 19.36 14.68 11.78
N GLN A 300 19.71 13.69 12.62
CA GLN A 300 19.79 12.29 12.21
C GLN A 300 18.44 11.75 11.74
N CYS A 301 17.32 12.30 12.20
CA CYS A 301 16.00 11.85 11.74
C CYS A 301 15.74 12.18 10.28
N TRP A 302 16.22 13.32 9.81
CA TRP A 302 16.11 13.65 8.38
C TRP A 302 17.00 12.74 7.56
N GLU A 303 18.25 12.57 7.99
CA GLU A 303 19.20 11.64 7.39
C GLU A 303 18.62 10.23 7.32
N GLN A 304 18.10 9.68 8.42
CA GLN A 304 17.45 8.36 8.45
C GLN A 304 16.20 8.31 7.59
N SER A 305 15.41 9.39 7.49
CA SER A 305 14.21 9.40 6.64
C SER A 305 14.53 9.22 5.14
N HIS A 306 15.72 9.69 4.72
CA HIS A 306 16.27 9.51 3.38
C HIS A 306 17.13 8.25 3.23
N HIS A 307 17.89 7.91 4.28
CA HIS A 307 18.83 6.79 4.30
C HIS A 307 18.20 5.46 4.68
N GLN A 308 16.96 5.39 5.19
CA GLN A 308 16.26 4.10 5.27
C GLN A 308 15.96 3.51 3.90
N ASN A 309 16.05 4.31 2.83
CA ASN A 309 16.17 3.72 1.52
C ASN A 309 17.60 3.15 1.31
N LYS A 310 18.67 3.84 1.74
CA LYS A 310 20.09 3.49 1.51
C LYS A 310 20.79 2.52 2.48
N HIS A 311 20.32 2.27 3.70
CA HIS A 311 21.09 1.54 4.70
C HIS A 311 20.22 0.77 5.70
N SER A 312 20.34 -0.56 5.66
CA SER A 312 20.27 -1.44 6.84
C SER A 312 21.47 -2.38 6.79
N ASN A 313 22.68 -1.82 6.88
CA ASN A 313 23.87 -2.55 7.34
C ASN A 313 24.00 -2.22 8.83
N VAL A 314 23.21 -2.90 9.66
CA VAL A 314 23.51 -3.01 11.09
C VAL A 314 24.23 -4.34 11.23
N ASP A 315 25.45 -4.28 11.77
CA ASP A 315 26.26 -5.43 12.16
C ASP A 315 25.46 -6.33 13.10
N ASN A 316 24.77 -7.32 12.53
CA ASN A 316 24.47 -8.55 13.22
C ASN A 316 25.64 -9.48 12.94
N THR A 317 26.42 -9.76 13.97
CA THR A 317 27.57 -10.67 13.99
C THR A 317 27.24 -12.14 13.68
N ASP A 318 26.06 -12.45 13.19
CA ASP A 318 25.65 -13.79 12.78
C ASP A 318 25.83 -13.97 11.26
N GLY A 319 27.07 -13.92 10.78
CA GLY A 319 27.65 -14.54 9.55
C GLY A 319 26.80 -14.79 8.29
N LYS A 320 25.61 -14.25 8.14
CA LYS A 320 24.72 -14.32 7.00
C LYS A 320 24.83 -12.98 6.31
N ALA A 321 25.41 -13.00 5.12
CA ALA A 321 25.58 -11.82 4.29
C ALA A 321 24.27 -11.04 4.20
N ASN A 322 24.19 -9.92 4.92
CA ASN A 322 23.12 -8.95 4.76
C ASN A 322 23.41 -8.23 3.45
N THR A 323 22.72 -8.65 2.39
CA THR A 323 22.69 -7.91 1.13
C THR A 323 22.15 -6.51 1.43
N PRO A 324 22.89 -5.41 1.14
CA PRO A 324 22.41 -4.06 1.37
C PRO A 324 21.06 -3.85 0.70
N LEU A 325 20.05 -3.42 1.45
CA LEU A 325 18.75 -3.05 0.87
C LEU A 325 18.98 -1.95 -0.18
N PRO A 326 18.44 -2.10 -1.42
CA PRO A 326 18.71 -1.16 -2.48
C PRO A 326 18.25 0.26 -2.14
N PRO A 327 19.09 1.27 -2.42
CA PRO A 327 18.98 2.64 -1.93
C PRO A 327 17.75 3.45 -2.33
N ASP A 328 16.82 2.90 -3.09
CA ASP A 328 15.53 3.47 -3.46
C ASP A 328 14.65 2.36 -4.05
N ILE A 329 13.42 2.21 -3.57
CA ILE A 329 12.45 1.37 -4.26
C ILE A 329 12.27 1.92 -5.66
N THR A 330 12.69 1.12 -6.61
CA THR A 330 12.58 1.49 -8.00
C THR A 330 11.31 0.84 -8.53
N TYR A 331 10.39 1.71 -8.96
CA TYR A 331 9.18 1.31 -9.65
C TYR A 331 9.52 0.93 -11.10
N PRO A 332 8.73 0.04 -11.71
CA PRO A 332 7.53 -0.63 -11.18
C PRO A 332 7.83 -1.74 -10.16
N VAL A 333 6.85 -2.03 -9.30
CA VAL A 333 6.81 -3.23 -8.44
C VAL A 333 5.97 -4.30 -9.13
N LEU A 334 6.57 -5.43 -9.46
CA LEU A 334 5.89 -6.60 -10.02
C LEU A 334 5.61 -7.61 -8.90
N VAL A 335 4.33 -7.83 -8.60
CA VAL A 335 3.92 -8.82 -7.59
C VAL A 335 3.85 -10.19 -8.25
N THR A 336 4.83 -11.05 -7.96
CA THR A 336 5.01 -12.36 -8.60
C THR A 336 4.24 -13.48 -7.91
N ALA A 337 3.44 -13.14 -6.88
CA ALA A 337 2.65 -14.11 -6.15
C ALA A 337 1.57 -14.76 -7.04
N LEU A 338 1.41 -16.08 -6.92
CA LEU A 338 0.29 -16.80 -7.55
C LEU A 338 -1.05 -16.29 -7.01
N SER A 339 -2.13 -16.46 -7.80
CA SER A 339 -3.45 -16.02 -7.37
C SER A 339 -3.82 -16.78 -6.10
N LYS A 340 -4.53 -16.10 -5.18
CA LYS A 340 -4.86 -16.59 -3.82
C LYS A 340 -3.70 -16.65 -2.82
N SER A 341 -2.53 -16.12 -3.18
CA SER A 341 -1.42 -15.82 -2.24
C SER A 341 -1.46 -14.39 -1.69
N GLY A 342 -2.64 -13.75 -1.66
CA GLY A 342 -2.79 -12.41 -1.07
C GLY A 342 -2.59 -11.24 -2.03
N THR A 343 -2.68 -11.46 -3.35
CA THR A 343 -2.56 -10.40 -4.37
C THR A 343 -3.50 -9.21 -4.14
N THR A 344 -4.74 -9.44 -3.71
CA THR A 344 -5.66 -8.33 -3.35
C THR A 344 -5.24 -7.60 -2.08
N THR A 345 -4.74 -8.31 -1.06
CA THR A 345 -4.20 -7.66 0.15
C THR A 345 -3.05 -6.73 -0.21
N ILE A 346 -2.16 -7.16 -1.11
CA ILE A 346 -1.07 -6.31 -1.60
C ILE A 346 -1.59 -5.10 -2.38
N HIS A 347 -2.57 -5.31 -3.26
CA HIS A 347 -3.20 -4.21 -3.97
C HIS A 347 -3.77 -3.16 -3.01
N ASP A 348 -4.51 -3.60 -1.99
CA ASP A 348 -5.13 -2.72 -1.00
C ASP A 348 -4.08 -2.04 -0.11
N TYR A 349 -3.01 -2.75 0.26
CA TYR A 349 -1.88 -2.19 1.01
C TYR A 349 -1.24 -1.02 0.27
N PHE A 350 -0.89 -1.22 -1.01
CA PHE A 350 -0.30 -0.15 -1.82
C PHE A 350 -1.29 0.94 -2.19
N THR A 351 -2.57 0.60 -2.41
CA THR A 351 -3.63 1.59 -2.64
C THR A 351 -3.83 2.47 -1.40
N CYS A 352 -3.73 1.90 -0.20
CA CYS A 352 -3.71 2.64 1.06
C CYS A 352 -2.46 3.53 1.11
N GLY A 353 -1.26 2.96 1.02
CA GLY A 353 -0.02 3.70 1.26
C GLY A 353 0.38 4.74 0.21
N LEU A 354 0.09 4.47 -1.06
CA LEU A 354 0.47 5.30 -2.20
C LEU A 354 -0.73 6.07 -2.81
N GLY A 355 -1.94 5.81 -2.32
CA GLY A 355 -3.18 6.40 -2.80
C GLY A 355 -3.83 5.61 -3.96
N GLY A 356 -5.11 5.91 -4.21
CA GLY A 356 -5.88 5.30 -5.31
C GLY A 356 -5.16 5.39 -6.66
N GLY A 357 -5.31 4.37 -7.51
CA GLY A 357 -4.75 4.40 -8.88
C GLY A 357 -3.24 4.19 -8.98
N THR A 358 -2.55 3.85 -7.90
CA THR A 358 -1.11 3.54 -7.92
C THR A 358 -0.81 2.05 -7.99
N SER A 359 -1.69 1.23 -7.40
CA SER A 359 -1.66 -0.22 -7.51
C SER A 359 -2.80 -0.69 -8.41
N ILE A 360 -2.60 -1.82 -9.10
CA ILE A 360 -3.64 -2.46 -9.91
C ILE A 360 -3.73 -3.95 -9.64
N HIS A 361 -4.94 -4.50 -9.75
CA HIS A 361 -5.25 -5.91 -9.49
C HIS A 361 -6.01 -6.53 -10.65
N THR A 362 -5.46 -7.58 -11.27
CA THR A 362 -6.04 -8.40 -12.36
C THR A 362 -6.29 -7.68 -13.69
N ARG A 363 -6.88 -6.48 -13.69
CA ARG A 363 -7.31 -5.74 -14.88
C ARG A 363 -6.82 -4.31 -14.86
N THR A 364 -6.42 -3.83 -16.02
CA THR A 364 -5.99 -2.46 -16.28
C THR A 364 -6.87 -1.82 -17.37
N LYS A 365 -6.77 -0.50 -17.57
CA LYS A 365 -7.35 0.16 -18.73
C LYS A 365 -6.31 0.16 -19.85
N ASN A 366 -6.67 -0.40 -21.00
CA ASN A 366 -5.85 -0.22 -22.21
C ASN A 366 -5.81 1.28 -22.55
N GLN A 367 -4.61 1.84 -22.76
CA GLN A 367 -4.45 3.29 -22.89
C GLN A 367 -5.22 3.88 -24.07
N THR A 368 -5.28 3.14 -25.18
CA THR A 368 -5.91 3.54 -26.46
C THR A 368 -7.43 3.39 -26.42
N SER A 369 -7.93 2.21 -26.04
CA SER A 369 -9.37 1.91 -26.09
C SER A 369 -10.13 2.29 -24.81
N LYS A 370 -9.42 2.59 -23.73
CA LYS A 370 -9.95 2.77 -22.36
C LYS A 370 -10.76 1.58 -21.82
N ARG A 371 -10.82 0.47 -22.56
CA ARG A 371 -11.54 -0.74 -22.16
C ARG A 371 -10.71 -1.52 -21.12
N PRO A 372 -11.38 -2.18 -20.16
CA PRO A 372 -10.70 -3.04 -19.21
C PRO A 372 -10.07 -4.23 -19.95
N VAL A 373 -8.77 -4.44 -19.74
CA VAL A 373 -7.99 -5.57 -20.24
C VAL A 373 -7.31 -6.27 -19.07
N PHE A 374 -7.14 -7.58 -19.13
CA PHE A 374 -6.34 -8.28 -18.12
C PHE A 374 -4.88 -7.83 -18.20
N ILE A 375 -4.22 -7.68 -17.05
CA ILE A 375 -2.81 -7.26 -16.99
C ILE A 375 -1.94 -8.24 -17.76
N GLY A 376 -2.09 -9.54 -17.49
CA GLY A 376 -1.31 -10.58 -18.17
C GLY A 376 -1.52 -10.61 -19.69
N LYS A 377 -2.72 -10.27 -20.19
CA LYS A 377 -2.98 -10.17 -21.64
C LYS A 377 -2.14 -9.06 -22.28
N CYS A 378 -2.02 -7.92 -21.58
CA CYS A 378 -1.20 -6.81 -22.07
C CYS A 378 0.30 -7.17 -22.05
N MET A 379 0.75 -7.79 -20.96
CA MET A 379 2.12 -8.28 -20.82
C MET A 379 2.49 -9.30 -21.90
N GLU A 380 1.64 -10.29 -22.13
CA GLU A 380 1.82 -11.30 -23.17
C GLU A 380 1.91 -10.68 -24.56
N TYR A 381 1.00 -9.74 -24.86
CA TYR A 381 1.03 -9.00 -26.11
C TYR A 381 2.37 -8.29 -26.30
N ASN A 382 2.89 -7.63 -25.26
CA ASN A 382 4.18 -6.94 -25.34
C ASN A 382 5.35 -7.91 -25.55
N ILE A 383 5.37 -9.05 -24.85
CA ILE A 383 6.39 -10.09 -25.04
C ILE A 383 6.38 -10.62 -26.48
N LEU A 384 5.20 -10.96 -27.01
CA LEU A 384 5.03 -11.46 -28.37
C LEU A 384 5.47 -10.46 -29.45
N HIS A 385 5.48 -9.17 -29.13
CA HIS A 385 5.87 -8.09 -30.05
C HIS A 385 7.22 -7.45 -29.68
N GLN A 386 8.01 -8.08 -28.80
CA GLN A 386 9.33 -7.59 -28.35
C GLN A 386 9.29 -6.13 -27.85
N ARG A 387 8.25 -5.79 -27.07
CA ARG A 387 8.07 -4.47 -26.45
C ARG A 387 8.37 -4.54 -24.96
N PRO A 388 8.73 -3.40 -24.34
CA PRO A 388 8.79 -3.30 -22.88
C PRO A 388 7.52 -3.85 -22.22
N LEU A 389 7.70 -4.67 -21.18
CA LEU A 389 6.64 -5.52 -20.62
C LEU A 389 5.35 -4.77 -20.28
N LEU A 390 5.48 -3.55 -19.76
CA LEU A 390 4.36 -2.73 -19.29
C LEU A 390 3.97 -1.60 -20.25
N GLN A 391 4.57 -1.55 -21.45
CA GLN A 391 4.22 -0.55 -22.45
C GLN A 391 2.72 -0.59 -22.74
N GLU A 392 2.05 0.56 -22.66
CA GLU A 392 0.60 0.71 -22.92
C GLU A 392 -0.33 -0.11 -22.00
N CYS A 393 0.21 -0.73 -20.94
CA CYS A 393 -0.58 -1.46 -19.95
C CYS A 393 -1.20 -0.56 -18.88
N SER A 394 -1.13 0.77 -19.02
CA SER A 394 -1.40 1.83 -18.03
C SER A 394 -0.14 2.27 -17.24
N TYR A 395 -0.30 3.18 -16.27
CA TYR A 395 0.78 3.87 -15.56
C TYR A 395 0.77 3.56 -14.06
N TYR A 396 0.55 2.30 -13.71
CA TYR A 396 0.57 1.85 -12.32
C TYR A 396 1.99 1.66 -11.81
N LYS A 397 2.18 1.92 -10.53
CA LYS A 397 3.43 1.68 -9.81
C LYS A 397 3.53 0.24 -9.35
N VAL A 398 2.41 -0.40 -8.99
CA VAL A 398 2.38 -1.77 -8.47
C VAL A 398 1.42 -2.65 -9.28
N TRP A 399 1.93 -3.77 -9.79
CA TRP A 399 1.20 -4.67 -10.67
C TRP A 399 0.96 -5.99 -9.96
N SER A 400 -0.29 -6.26 -9.59
CA SER A 400 -0.67 -7.45 -8.82
C SER A 400 -1.70 -8.33 -9.52
N ASP A 401 -1.63 -9.64 -9.23
CA ASP A 401 -2.46 -10.66 -9.87
C ASP A 401 -2.34 -10.61 -11.40
N ILE A 402 -1.09 -10.64 -11.87
CA ILE A 402 -0.71 -10.40 -13.28
C ILE A 402 -1.06 -11.56 -14.22
N GLN A 403 -1.71 -12.61 -13.72
CA GLN A 403 -2.02 -13.80 -14.48
C GLN A 403 -3.22 -13.57 -15.39
N TYR A 404 -3.21 -14.19 -16.56
CA TYR A 404 -4.27 -14.08 -17.55
C TYR A 404 -4.86 -15.45 -17.84
N LEU A 405 -6.04 -15.68 -17.25
CA LEU A 405 -6.87 -16.84 -17.50
C LEU A 405 -8.21 -16.35 -18.06
N PHE A 406 -8.46 -16.62 -19.34
CA PHE A 406 -9.66 -16.14 -20.01
C PHE A 406 -10.36 -17.22 -20.81
N ARG A 407 -11.61 -17.50 -20.42
CA ARG A 407 -12.50 -18.36 -21.17
C ARG A 407 -13.32 -17.54 -22.16
N PRO A 408 -13.36 -17.89 -23.47
CA PRO A 408 -14.25 -17.26 -24.43
C PRO A 408 -15.71 -17.27 -23.97
N LYS A 409 -16.44 -16.19 -24.26
CA LYS A 409 -17.86 -16.09 -23.91
C LYS A 409 -18.66 -17.14 -24.69
N GLY A 410 -19.47 -17.93 -23.99
CA GLY A 410 -20.30 -18.98 -24.59
C GLY A 410 -19.61 -20.34 -24.72
N SER A 411 -18.33 -20.44 -24.34
CA SER A 411 -17.66 -21.73 -24.21
C SER A 411 -17.75 -22.20 -22.74
N ASP A 412 -18.29 -23.39 -22.53
CA ASP A 412 -18.20 -24.09 -21.24
C ASP A 412 -16.88 -24.89 -21.12
N ASP A 413 -16.17 -25.03 -22.22
CA ASP A 413 -14.92 -25.79 -22.32
C ASP A 413 -13.71 -24.91 -21.97
N TRP A 414 -13.10 -25.18 -20.83
CA TRP A 414 -11.88 -24.52 -20.38
C TRP A 414 -10.64 -24.92 -21.19
N SER A 415 -10.70 -25.97 -22.03
CA SER A 415 -9.60 -26.30 -22.94
C SER A 415 -9.39 -25.25 -24.04
N GLN A 416 -10.42 -24.44 -24.32
CA GLN A 416 -10.34 -23.30 -25.24
C GLN A 416 -9.99 -21.99 -24.52
N ALA A 417 -9.75 -22.04 -23.21
CA ALA A 417 -9.38 -20.86 -22.46
C ALA A 417 -7.91 -20.50 -22.74
N HIS A 418 -7.66 -19.21 -22.86
CA HIS A 418 -6.32 -18.69 -22.96
C HIS A 418 -5.68 -18.68 -21.57
N CYS A 419 -4.46 -19.21 -21.47
CA CYS A 419 -3.67 -19.21 -20.25
C CYS A 419 -2.31 -18.57 -20.47
N PHE A 420 -2.02 -17.52 -19.69
CA PHE A 420 -0.71 -16.92 -19.60
C PHE A 420 -0.38 -16.58 -18.15
N LEU A 421 0.72 -17.14 -17.66
CA LEU A 421 1.27 -16.90 -16.33
C LEU A 421 2.61 -16.18 -16.51
N PRO A 422 2.68 -14.84 -16.40
CA PRO A 422 3.91 -14.11 -16.74
C PRO A 422 5.14 -14.59 -15.96
N THR A 423 4.95 -15.05 -14.72
CA THR A 423 6.03 -15.59 -13.88
C THR A 423 6.61 -16.93 -14.36
N LEU A 424 5.93 -17.62 -15.29
CA LEU A 424 6.38 -18.87 -15.89
C LEU A 424 6.72 -18.71 -17.39
N GLY A 425 6.02 -17.80 -18.08
CA GLY A 425 6.04 -17.66 -19.54
C GLY A 425 6.90 -16.51 -20.08
N GLY A 426 8.10 -16.27 -19.52
CA GLY A 426 9.03 -15.26 -20.04
C GLY A 426 8.79 -13.83 -19.55
N GLY A 427 7.83 -13.62 -18.65
CA GLY A 427 7.48 -12.29 -18.15
C GLY A 427 8.45 -11.74 -17.10
N LEU A 428 9.25 -12.59 -16.45
CA LEU A 428 10.27 -12.12 -15.50
C LEU A 428 11.48 -11.55 -16.25
N GLU A 429 11.90 -12.24 -17.31
CA GLU A 429 12.95 -11.83 -18.23
C GLU A 429 12.58 -10.51 -18.89
N ALA A 430 11.39 -10.44 -19.50
CA ALA A 430 10.90 -9.20 -20.09
C ALA A 430 10.76 -8.06 -19.05
N PHE A 431 10.48 -8.37 -17.79
CA PHE A 431 10.47 -7.38 -16.71
C PHE A 431 11.87 -6.86 -16.42
N HIS A 432 12.87 -7.75 -16.28
CA HIS A 432 14.27 -7.38 -16.08
C HIS A 432 14.81 -6.55 -17.24
N ASP A 433 14.56 -6.96 -18.48
CA ASP A 433 14.99 -6.23 -19.68
C ASP A 433 14.40 -4.81 -19.75
N SER A 434 13.13 -4.68 -19.38
CA SER A 434 12.41 -3.39 -19.43
C SER A 434 12.71 -2.49 -18.24
N PHE A 435 12.98 -3.10 -17.09
CA PHE A 435 13.11 -2.45 -15.79
C PHE A 435 14.26 -3.12 -15.02
N PRO A 436 15.53 -2.93 -15.42
CA PRO A 436 16.66 -3.66 -14.85
C PRO A 436 16.89 -3.35 -13.37
N ARG A 437 16.31 -2.26 -12.87
CA ARG A 437 16.31 -1.86 -11.46
C ARG A 437 14.98 -2.07 -10.76
N GLY A 438 13.97 -2.63 -11.43
CA GLY A 438 12.61 -2.80 -10.90
C GLY A 438 12.55 -3.66 -9.63
N THR A 439 11.39 -3.67 -8.99
CA THR A 439 11.19 -4.44 -7.75
C THR A 439 10.31 -5.66 -7.99
N ILE A 440 10.80 -6.84 -7.60
CA ILE A 440 9.99 -8.06 -7.46
C ILE A 440 9.50 -8.15 -6.01
N LEU A 441 8.18 -8.17 -5.83
CA LEU A 441 7.55 -8.47 -4.55
C LEU A 441 6.90 -9.85 -4.61
N HIS A 442 7.53 -10.85 -3.98
CA HIS A 442 7.00 -12.20 -3.89
C HIS A 442 6.28 -12.41 -2.56
N VAL A 443 4.99 -12.73 -2.64
CA VAL A 443 4.19 -13.04 -1.45
C VAL A 443 4.00 -14.54 -1.36
N THR A 444 4.51 -15.11 -0.27
CA THR A 444 4.40 -16.53 0.04
C THR A 444 3.24 -16.78 1.00
N ARG A 445 2.81 -18.03 1.02
CA ARG A 445 1.77 -18.56 1.89
C ARG A 445 2.09 -20.02 2.16
N ASN A 446 1.65 -20.59 3.28
CA ASN A 446 1.68 -22.02 3.45
C ASN A 446 1.02 -22.73 2.24
N ALA A 447 1.74 -23.64 1.60
CA ALA A 447 1.31 -24.26 0.34
C ALA A 447 -0.04 -24.99 0.49
N THR A 448 -0.26 -25.68 1.62
CA THR A 448 -1.54 -26.33 1.96
C THR A 448 -2.68 -25.31 1.98
N HIS A 449 -2.48 -24.18 2.66
CA HIS A 449 -3.50 -23.13 2.74
C HIS A 449 -3.74 -22.46 1.39
N TRP A 450 -2.69 -22.30 0.57
CA TRP A 450 -2.80 -21.78 -0.78
C TRP A 450 -3.68 -22.69 -1.65
N ILE A 451 -3.37 -23.98 -1.78
CA ILE A 451 -4.13 -24.88 -2.66
C ILE A 451 -5.57 -25.06 -2.19
N GLN A 452 -5.82 -25.10 -0.87
CA GLN A 452 -7.20 -25.08 -0.34
C GLN A 452 -7.94 -23.78 -0.70
N SER A 453 -7.24 -22.66 -0.73
CA SER A 453 -7.82 -21.38 -1.15
C SER A 453 -8.04 -21.31 -2.67
N ALA A 454 -7.14 -21.89 -3.46
CA ALA A 454 -7.24 -21.96 -4.92
C ALA A 454 -8.41 -22.84 -5.34
N ASN A 455 -8.53 -24.05 -4.76
CA ASN A 455 -9.60 -24.99 -5.06
C ASN A 455 -11.00 -24.39 -4.75
N ARG A 456 -11.15 -23.70 -3.61
CA ARG A 456 -12.42 -23.03 -3.25
C ARG A 456 -12.76 -21.83 -4.12
N TRP A 457 -11.78 -21.20 -4.75
CA TRP A 457 -12.01 -19.99 -5.54
C TRP A 457 -12.34 -20.33 -6.99
N GLN A 458 -13.62 -20.64 -7.23
CA GLN A 458 -14.12 -21.00 -8.57
C GLN A 458 -13.27 -22.11 -9.22
N GLN A 459 -12.87 -23.13 -8.44
CA GLN A 459 -12.06 -24.26 -8.92
C GLN A 459 -10.81 -23.80 -9.70
N LEU A 460 -10.07 -22.80 -9.19
CA LEU A 460 -8.94 -22.20 -9.90
C LEU A 460 -7.94 -23.24 -10.42
N GLN A 461 -7.64 -24.23 -9.58
CA GLN A 461 -6.77 -25.36 -9.90
C GLN A 461 -7.23 -26.09 -11.17
N GLU A 462 -8.51 -26.48 -11.23
CA GLU A 462 -9.07 -27.19 -12.37
C GLU A 462 -9.03 -26.31 -13.62
N ARG A 463 -9.32 -25.01 -13.47
CA ARG A 463 -9.28 -24.06 -14.58
C ARG A 463 -7.87 -23.87 -15.13
N TRP A 464 -6.85 -23.74 -14.28
CA TRP A 464 -5.45 -23.70 -14.73
C TRP A 464 -5.05 -24.99 -15.41
N ALA A 465 -5.35 -26.14 -14.81
CA ALA A 465 -4.97 -27.42 -15.39
C ALA A 465 -5.65 -27.71 -16.74
N MET A 466 -6.84 -27.14 -16.98
CA MET A 466 -7.52 -27.25 -18.28
C MET A 466 -6.98 -26.24 -19.30
N ALA A 467 -6.80 -24.98 -18.90
CA ALA A 467 -6.41 -23.91 -19.80
C ALA A 467 -4.91 -23.90 -20.14
N CYS A 468 -4.06 -24.39 -19.23
CA CYS A 468 -2.60 -24.34 -19.34
C CYS A 468 -1.99 -25.71 -19.69
N ARG A 469 -2.81 -26.68 -20.15
CA ARG A 469 -2.39 -28.08 -20.32
C ARG A 469 -1.23 -28.27 -21.30
N ASP A 470 -1.28 -27.54 -22.42
CA ASP A 470 -0.33 -27.71 -23.52
C ASP A 470 0.74 -26.60 -23.56
N HIS A 471 0.71 -25.69 -22.58
CA HIS A 471 1.67 -24.62 -22.48
C HIS A 471 2.92 -25.14 -21.76
N GLN A 472 3.92 -25.57 -22.53
CA GLN A 472 5.27 -25.70 -21.98
C GLN A 472 5.78 -24.28 -21.67
N HIS A 473 5.93 -23.98 -20.39
CA HIS A 473 6.54 -22.73 -19.94
C HIS A 473 8.06 -22.85 -20.04
N HIS A 474 8.57 -22.74 -21.27
CA HIS A 474 9.97 -23.03 -21.64
C HIS A 474 11.01 -22.28 -20.81
N HIS A 475 10.65 -21.13 -20.24
CA HIS A 475 11.55 -20.31 -19.42
C HIS A 475 11.79 -20.87 -18.02
N SER A 476 10.72 -21.23 -17.31
CA SER A 476 10.82 -21.71 -15.92
C SER A 476 11.08 -23.22 -15.80
N GLY A 477 10.80 -23.99 -16.86
CA GLY A 477 10.79 -25.46 -16.79
C GLY A 477 9.67 -26.05 -15.91
N LEU A 478 8.78 -25.21 -15.37
CA LEU A 478 7.67 -25.63 -14.53
C LEU A 478 6.41 -25.90 -15.35
N PHE A 479 5.69 -26.96 -14.98
CA PHE A 479 4.43 -27.33 -15.60
C PHE A 479 3.29 -27.18 -14.61
N VAL A 480 2.19 -26.57 -15.06
CA VAL A 480 0.95 -26.55 -14.28
C VAL A 480 0.44 -27.99 -14.14
N PRO A 481 0.22 -28.51 -12.92
CA PRO A 481 -0.19 -29.89 -12.76
C PRO A 481 -1.56 -30.18 -13.41
N PRO A 482 -1.80 -31.41 -13.89
CA PRO A 482 -3.12 -31.83 -14.35
C PRO A 482 -4.20 -31.68 -13.27
N SER A 483 -5.47 -31.54 -13.68
CA SER A 483 -6.59 -31.19 -12.80
C SER A 483 -6.79 -32.23 -11.68
N ARG A 484 -6.60 -33.51 -12.02
CA ARG A 484 -6.74 -34.66 -11.11
C ARG A 484 -5.45 -35.03 -10.37
N SER A 485 -4.43 -34.16 -10.40
CA SER A 485 -3.19 -34.44 -9.67
C SER A 485 -3.45 -34.44 -8.16
N PRO A 486 -2.76 -35.30 -7.40
CA PRO A 486 -2.82 -35.29 -5.95
C PRO A 486 -2.51 -33.92 -5.36
N PHE A 487 -3.08 -33.64 -4.18
CA PHE A 487 -2.89 -32.38 -3.46
C PHE A 487 -1.39 -32.05 -3.23
N ALA A 488 -0.57 -33.06 -2.94
CA ALA A 488 0.88 -32.93 -2.79
C ALA A 488 1.56 -32.35 -4.03
N ILE A 489 1.18 -32.79 -5.24
CA ILE A 489 1.76 -32.29 -6.49
C ILE A 489 1.49 -30.79 -6.69
N TRP A 490 0.35 -30.30 -6.22
CA TRP A 490 0.04 -28.86 -6.26
C TRP A 490 0.80 -28.06 -5.20
N GLN A 491 1.09 -28.65 -4.05
CA GLN A 491 1.99 -28.04 -3.06
C GLN A 491 3.41 -27.96 -3.61
N ASP A 492 3.89 -29.02 -4.25
CA ASP A 492 5.20 -29.05 -4.90
C ASP A 492 5.29 -28.01 -6.02
N PHE A 493 4.24 -27.89 -6.85
CA PHE A 493 4.17 -26.84 -7.86
C PHE A 493 4.28 -25.44 -7.25
N TYR A 494 3.62 -25.18 -6.12
CA TYR A 494 3.72 -23.91 -5.41
C TYR A 494 5.14 -23.66 -4.88
N HIS A 495 5.75 -24.66 -4.24
CA HIS A 495 7.12 -24.56 -3.74
C HIS A 495 8.14 -24.34 -4.86
N ASN A 496 8.03 -25.09 -5.96
CA ASN A 496 8.90 -24.96 -7.11
C ASN A 496 8.73 -23.60 -7.79
N HIS A 497 7.49 -23.07 -7.86
CA HIS A 497 7.26 -21.71 -8.34
C HIS A 497 7.97 -20.67 -7.46
N THR A 498 7.83 -20.75 -6.14
CA THR A 498 8.52 -19.85 -5.22
C THR A 498 10.05 -19.96 -5.36
N GLU A 499 10.60 -21.18 -5.48
CA GLU A 499 12.04 -21.35 -5.63
C GLU A 499 12.54 -20.82 -6.98
N TRP A 500 11.78 -20.99 -8.05
CA TRP A 500 12.06 -20.37 -9.34
C TRP A 500 12.15 -18.84 -9.24
N ILE A 501 11.20 -18.18 -8.55
CA ILE A 501 11.26 -16.72 -8.35
C ILE A 501 12.52 -16.32 -7.57
N ARG A 502 12.87 -17.07 -6.52
CA ARG A 502 14.08 -16.81 -5.73
C ARG A 502 15.34 -16.99 -6.56
N GLN A 503 15.40 -18.04 -7.37
CA GLN A 503 16.52 -18.29 -8.26
C GLN A 503 16.67 -17.14 -9.27
N PHE A 504 15.59 -16.77 -9.95
CA PHE A 504 15.59 -15.63 -10.87
C PHE A 504 16.09 -14.35 -10.18
N ALA A 505 15.58 -14.04 -8.98
CA ALA A 505 16.05 -12.87 -8.24
C ALA A 505 17.55 -12.91 -7.90
N ARG A 506 18.12 -14.09 -7.57
CA ARG A 506 19.56 -14.27 -7.33
C ARG A 506 20.40 -14.08 -8.58
N GLU A 507 19.89 -14.51 -9.74
CA GLU A 507 20.57 -14.37 -11.04
C GLU A 507 20.52 -12.93 -11.57
N HIS A 508 19.58 -12.12 -11.10
CA HIS A 508 19.37 -10.74 -11.52
C HIS A 508 19.51 -9.74 -10.36
N PRO A 509 20.70 -9.58 -9.75
CA PRO A 509 20.91 -8.76 -8.55
C PRO A 509 20.70 -7.26 -8.74
N SER A 510 20.53 -6.79 -10.00
CA SER A 510 20.14 -5.42 -10.28
C SER A 510 18.68 -5.13 -9.89
N LEU A 511 17.84 -6.17 -9.80
CA LEU A 511 16.47 -6.08 -9.31
C LEU A 511 16.44 -6.02 -7.78
N THR A 512 15.45 -5.32 -7.25
CA THR A 512 15.15 -5.39 -5.81
C THR A 512 14.22 -6.59 -5.57
N TYR A 513 14.63 -7.54 -4.74
CA TYR A 513 13.78 -8.68 -4.35
C TYR A 513 13.26 -8.52 -2.91
N VAL A 514 11.95 -8.61 -2.76
CA VAL A 514 11.27 -8.55 -1.46
C VAL A 514 10.37 -9.77 -1.33
N GLU A 515 10.65 -10.61 -0.35
CA GLU A 515 9.81 -11.76 0.00
C GLU A 515 9.11 -11.52 1.34
N ILE A 516 7.80 -11.74 1.37
CA ILE A 516 7.00 -11.63 2.60
C ILE A 516 6.03 -12.82 2.73
N SER A 517 5.70 -13.20 3.96
CA SER A 517 4.69 -14.21 4.23
C SER A 517 3.33 -13.57 4.47
N LEU A 518 2.30 -13.96 3.71
CA LEU A 518 0.93 -13.51 3.92
C LEU A 518 0.40 -13.82 5.33
N GLU A 519 0.93 -14.88 5.94
CA GLU A 519 0.45 -15.44 7.20
C GLU A 519 1.20 -14.89 8.42
N ASP A 520 2.30 -14.17 8.20
CA ASP A 520 3.01 -13.46 9.25
C ASP A 520 2.38 -12.09 9.50
N SER A 521 1.42 -12.04 10.43
CA SER A 521 0.72 -10.80 10.79
C SER A 521 1.58 -9.77 11.53
N VAL A 522 2.79 -10.13 11.99
CA VAL A 522 3.64 -9.27 12.81
C VAL A 522 4.88 -8.79 12.04
N GLY A 523 5.58 -9.69 11.35
CA GLY A 523 6.78 -9.36 10.58
C GLY A 523 6.48 -8.74 9.23
N THR A 524 5.48 -9.24 8.49
CA THR A 524 5.15 -8.71 7.14
C THR A 524 4.81 -7.22 7.13
N PRO A 525 3.95 -6.68 8.02
CA PRO A 525 3.71 -5.23 8.06
C PRO A 525 5.00 -4.44 8.30
N LYS A 526 5.91 -4.95 9.15
CA LYS A 526 7.18 -4.29 9.47
C LYS A 526 8.11 -4.29 8.27
N ILE A 527 8.29 -5.43 7.60
CA ILE A 527 9.11 -5.55 6.39
C ILE A 527 8.57 -4.61 5.31
N LEU A 528 7.25 -4.63 5.07
CA LEU A 528 6.65 -3.77 4.07
C LEU A 528 6.77 -2.28 4.43
N ASN A 529 6.65 -1.91 5.70
CA ASN A 529 6.87 -0.53 6.14
C ASN A 529 8.33 -0.11 6.02
N GLN A 530 9.28 -0.97 6.40
CA GLN A 530 10.70 -0.69 6.28
C GLN A 530 11.09 -0.50 4.80
N VAL A 531 10.67 -1.44 3.95
CA VAL A 531 10.99 -1.40 2.52
C VAL A 531 10.24 -0.24 1.86
N PHE A 532 8.91 -0.25 1.90
CA PHE A 532 8.03 0.67 1.14
C PHE A 532 7.72 2.00 1.82
N GLY A 533 8.05 2.16 3.10
CA GLY A 533 7.66 3.34 3.90
C GLY A 533 6.16 3.41 4.16
N ILE A 534 5.38 2.47 3.65
CA ILE A 534 3.93 2.48 3.79
C ILE A 534 3.58 2.05 5.21
N PRO A 535 2.72 2.78 5.93
CA PRO A 535 2.42 2.48 7.33
C PRO A 535 1.90 1.06 7.54
N THR A 536 2.24 0.48 8.69
CA THR A 536 1.81 -0.86 9.07
C THR A 536 0.28 -0.99 9.16
N PHE A 537 -0.45 0.09 9.46
CA PHE A 537 -1.93 0.07 9.50
C PHE A 537 -2.57 -0.16 8.13
N CYS A 538 -1.85 0.12 7.03
CA CYS A 538 -2.33 -0.21 5.68
C CYS A 538 -2.33 -1.72 5.44
N TRP A 539 -1.60 -2.51 6.23
CA TRP A 539 -1.60 -3.95 6.12
C TRP A 539 -2.89 -4.52 6.71
N GLY A 540 -3.63 -5.23 5.86
CA GLY A 540 -4.89 -5.83 6.24
C GLY A 540 -5.20 -7.06 5.39
N HIS A 541 -6.06 -7.91 5.93
CA HIS A 541 -6.54 -9.08 5.20
C HIS A 541 -7.82 -8.73 4.45
N SER A 542 -7.67 -8.46 3.16
CA SER A 542 -8.79 -8.35 2.22
C SER A 542 -9.14 -9.72 1.66
N ASN A 543 -10.39 -9.89 1.19
CA ASN A 543 -10.88 -11.15 0.61
C ASN A 543 -10.79 -12.38 1.55
N LYS A 544 -10.98 -12.20 2.87
CA LYS A 544 -11.20 -13.35 3.77
C LYS A 544 -12.47 -14.08 3.32
N ASN A 545 -12.36 -15.38 3.08
CA ASN A 545 -13.55 -16.22 2.92
C ASN A 545 -14.38 -16.09 4.21
N HIS A 546 -15.60 -15.58 4.13
CA HIS A 546 -16.50 -15.56 5.27
C HIS A 546 -16.66 -17.00 5.77
N LYS A 547 -16.32 -17.25 7.04
CA LYS A 547 -16.74 -18.49 7.69
C LYS A 547 -18.26 -18.49 7.61
N LYS A 548 -18.84 -19.43 6.85
CA LYS A 548 -20.28 -19.70 6.95
C LYS A 548 -20.49 -20.03 8.43
N GLY A 549 -21.30 -19.23 9.12
CA GLY A 549 -21.67 -19.52 10.51
C GLY A 549 -22.21 -20.94 10.54
N THR A 550 -21.48 -21.81 11.23
CA THR A 550 -21.92 -23.16 11.57
C THR A 550 -23.02 -23.09 12.62
#